data_AF-A0A5Q4G9Y5-F1
#
_entry.id   AF-A0A5Q4G9Y5-F1
#
_cell.length_a   1.000
_cell.length_b   1.000
_cell.length_c   1.000
_cell.angle_alpha   90.00
_cell.angle_beta   90.00
_cell.angle_gamma   90.00
#
_symmetry.space_group_name_H-M   'P 1'
#
loop_
_entity.id
_entity.type
_entity.pdbx_description
1 polymer ?
#
loop_
_entity_poly.entity_id
_entity_poly.type
_entity_poly.pdbx_seq_one_letter_code
_entity_poly.pdbx_strand_id
1 'polypeptide(L)'
;MHSTNYASAFIEVAEDCAVEVGTVPPERTPATVARLQYEMLAGAPYRFTSDEVVFGVHAARAGVPAAGMVAARAAFFSKGQPCLRSSPLAKAYGWGFHFDEEGRVALVASGSPRYGALAADESLARLRAMRRSRGR
;
A
#
# COMPACT_ATOMS: atom_id res chain seq x y z
N MET A 1 -15.68 -13.60 1.12
CA MET A 1 -15.05 -12.34 1.61
C MET A 1 -13.81 -12.12 0.78
N HIS A 2 -13.65 -10.93 0.20
CA HIS A 2 -12.47 -10.59 -0.60
C HIS A 2 -11.34 -10.10 0.30
N SER A 3 -10.09 -10.29 -0.12
CA SER A 3 -8.90 -9.77 0.56
C SER A 3 -7.96 -9.13 -0.45
N THR A 4 -7.14 -8.23 0.04
CA THR A 4 -6.09 -7.51 -0.66
C THR A 4 -4.70 -7.90 -0.15
N ASN A 5 -4.61 -8.89 0.74
CA ASN A 5 -3.37 -9.37 1.32
C ASN A 5 -2.51 -10.12 0.30
N TYR A 6 -1.21 -9.92 0.44
CA TYR A 6 -0.16 -10.70 -0.20
C TYR A 6 0.73 -11.25 0.91
N ALA A 7 1.40 -12.37 0.67
CA ALA A 7 2.42 -12.92 1.55
C ALA A 7 3.68 -13.22 0.73
N SER A 8 4.85 -13.06 1.35
CA SER A 8 6.16 -13.28 0.72
C SER A 8 6.25 -12.63 -0.66
N ALA A 9 5.92 -11.35 -0.73
CA ALA A 9 5.77 -10.64 -2.00
C ALA A 9 6.40 -9.25 -1.94
N PHE A 10 6.82 -8.77 -3.10
CA PHE A 10 7.30 -7.41 -3.26
C PHE A 10 6.56 -6.73 -4.41
N ILE A 11 5.87 -5.63 -4.11
CA ILE A 11 5.27 -4.74 -5.11
C ILE A 11 6.27 -3.64 -5.42
N GLU A 12 6.85 -3.71 -6.61
CA GLU A 12 7.66 -2.66 -7.22
C GLU A 12 6.81 -1.45 -7.61
N VAL A 13 7.44 -0.27 -7.68
CA VAL A 13 6.82 0.96 -8.17
C VAL A 13 6.35 0.81 -9.62
N ALA A 14 5.39 1.64 -10.02
CA ALA A 14 4.89 1.62 -11.38
C ALA A 14 6.00 1.98 -12.37
N GLU A 15 5.95 1.36 -13.55
CA GLU A 15 6.90 1.62 -14.64
C GLU A 15 6.90 3.09 -15.10
N ASP A 16 5.75 3.76 -15.01
CA ASP A 16 5.58 5.18 -15.32
C ASP A 16 5.67 6.09 -14.08
N CYS A 17 6.23 5.60 -12.97
CA CYS A 17 6.50 6.42 -11.79
C CYS A 17 7.63 7.42 -12.10
N ALA A 18 7.29 8.71 -12.13
CA ALA A 18 8.23 9.79 -12.46
C ALA A 18 9.31 10.05 -11.40
N VAL A 19 9.26 9.35 -10.26
CA VAL A 19 10.13 9.59 -9.11
C VAL A 19 11.07 8.41 -8.93
N GLU A 20 12.37 8.68 -8.86
CA GLU A 20 13.41 7.67 -8.69
C GLU A 20 13.62 7.26 -7.23
N VAL A 21 13.36 8.17 -6.28
CA VAL A 21 13.51 7.95 -4.83
C VAL A 21 12.19 8.16 -4.10
N GLY A 22 11.87 7.31 -3.13
CA GLY A 22 10.65 7.45 -2.32
C GLY A 22 10.47 8.86 -1.73
N THR A 23 9.37 9.53 -2.08
CA THR A 23 9.04 10.88 -1.61
C THR A 23 7.84 10.86 -0.68
N VAL A 24 7.93 11.62 0.41
CA VAL A 24 6.81 11.74 1.36
C VAL A 24 5.66 12.49 0.66
N PRO A 25 4.44 11.95 0.56
CA PRO A 25 3.30 12.67 -0.02
C PRO A 25 3.06 13.98 0.72
N PRO A 26 2.60 15.08 0.11
CA PRO A 26 2.40 16.35 0.82
C PRO A 26 1.30 16.25 1.90
N GLU A 27 1.39 17.09 2.93
CA GLU A 27 0.30 17.29 3.90
C GLU A 27 -0.80 18.11 3.24
N ARG A 28 -2.07 17.68 3.42
CA ARG A 28 -3.25 18.36 2.90
C ARG A 28 -4.40 18.18 3.88
N THR A 29 -5.36 19.11 3.85
CA THR A 29 -6.60 19.02 4.59
C THR A 29 -7.78 19.02 3.61
N PRO A 30 -8.53 17.92 3.48
CA PRO A 30 -8.32 16.61 4.14
C PRO A 30 -7.10 15.86 3.60
N ALA A 31 -6.53 14.97 4.41
CA ALA A 31 -5.38 14.15 4.03
C ALA A 31 -5.70 13.24 2.83
N THR A 32 -4.72 13.07 1.95
CA THR A 32 -4.86 12.19 0.78
C THR A 32 -4.71 10.72 1.18
N VAL A 33 -5.23 9.80 0.35
CA VAL A 33 -5.01 8.35 0.54
C VAL A 33 -3.51 8.01 0.62
N ALA A 34 -2.69 8.65 -0.22
CA ALA A 34 -1.24 8.45 -0.21
C ALA A 34 -0.64 8.83 1.14
N ARG A 35 -1.01 10.01 1.66
CA ARG A 35 -0.52 10.52 2.93
C ARG A 35 -0.95 9.63 4.10
N LEU A 36 -2.21 9.23 4.16
CA LEU A 36 -2.72 8.34 5.20
C LEU A 36 -2.03 6.96 5.19
N GLN A 37 -1.83 6.37 4.01
CA GLN A 37 -1.09 5.10 3.89
C GLN A 37 0.38 5.25 4.31
N TYR A 38 1.00 6.37 3.94
CA TYR A 38 2.38 6.67 4.33
C TYR A 38 2.50 6.77 5.85
N GLU A 39 1.64 7.55 6.50
CA GLU A 39 1.65 7.73 7.96
C GLU A 39 1.42 6.42 8.70
N MET A 40 0.53 5.56 8.21
CA MET A 40 0.28 4.25 8.81
C MET A 40 1.50 3.31 8.75
N LEU A 41 2.33 3.41 7.71
CA LEU A 41 3.36 2.42 7.41
C LEU A 41 4.80 2.89 7.66
N ALA A 42 5.09 4.18 7.49
CA ALA A 42 6.45 4.71 7.55
C ALA A 42 7.12 4.49 8.92
N GLY A 43 6.35 4.58 10.00
CA GLY A 43 6.84 4.35 11.37
C GLY A 43 6.49 2.98 11.94
N ALA A 44 5.85 2.10 11.17
CA ALA A 44 5.33 0.82 11.65
C ALA A 44 5.49 -0.30 10.61
N PRO A 45 6.74 -0.58 10.16
CA PRO A 45 6.98 -1.63 9.19
C PRO A 45 6.52 -2.98 9.75
N TYR A 46 5.81 -3.76 8.95
CA TYR A 46 5.27 -5.08 9.30
C TYR A 46 4.30 -5.08 10.49
N ARG A 47 3.69 -3.93 10.82
CA ARG A 47 2.64 -3.89 11.86
C ARG A 47 1.26 -4.23 11.32
N PHE A 48 0.99 -3.87 10.08
CA PHE A 48 -0.33 -3.95 9.47
C PHE A 48 -0.30 -4.83 8.22
N THR A 49 -1.39 -5.52 7.94
CA THR A 49 -1.64 -6.21 6.68
C THR A 49 -2.18 -5.26 5.61
N SER A 50 -2.16 -5.68 4.34
CA SER A 50 -2.76 -4.92 3.22
C SER A 50 -4.23 -4.55 3.49
N ASP A 51 -5.01 -5.50 4.00
CA ASP A 51 -6.41 -5.31 4.34
C ASP A 51 -6.60 -4.25 5.43
N GLU A 52 -5.77 -4.28 6.47
CA GLU A 52 -5.83 -3.30 7.56
C GLU A 52 -5.45 -1.90 7.08
N VAL A 53 -4.47 -1.78 6.19
CA VAL A 53 -4.10 -0.49 5.60
C VAL A 53 -5.22 0.06 4.72
N VAL A 54 -5.72 -0.75 3.78
CA VAL A 54 -6.76 -0.31 2.83
C VAL A 54 -8.05 0.02 3.58
N PHE A 55 -8.47 -0.82 4.53
CA PHE A 55 -9.65 -0.56 5.34
C PHE A 55 -9.45 0.58 6.34
N GLY A 56 -8.29 0.68 7.00
CA GLY A 56 -8.00 1.74 7.96
C GLY A 56 -8.08 3.13 7.33
N VAL A 57 -7.55 3.30 6.11
CA VAL A 57 -7.68 4.53 5.34
C VAL A 57 -9.14 4.82 4.96
N HIS A 58 -9.90 3.79 4.57
CA HIS A 58 -11.32 3.94 4.27
C HIS A 58 -12.10 4.39 5.52
N ALA A 59 -11.93 3.70 6.64
CA ALA A 59 -12.61 3.97 7.90
C ALA A 59 -12.29 5.37 8.43
N ALA A 60 -11.02 5.78 8.38
CA ALA A 60 -10.60 7.13 8.78
C ALA A 60 -11.26 8.22 7.93
N ARG A 61 -11.34 8.02 6.61
CA ARG A 61 -11.97 8.98 5.69
C ARG A 61 -13.50 8.99 5.80
N ALA A 62 -14.11 7.85 6.11
CA ALA A 62 -15.56 7.72 6.28
C ALA A 62 -16.04 8.08 7.70
N GLY A 63 -15.12 8.33 8.64
CA GLY A 63 -15.47 8.65 10.03
C GLY A 63 -16.13 7.48 10.76
N VAL A 64 -15.74 6.23 10.47
CA VAL A 64 -16.34 5.04 11.07
C VAL A 64 -16.00 4.99 12.57
N PRO A 65 -16.99 4.98 13.48
CA PRO A 65 -16.73 4.87 14.91
C PRO A 65 -16.24 3.47 15.28
N ALA A 66 -15.50 3.35 16.38
CA ALA A 66 -14.94 2.08 16.85
C ALA A 66 -16.00 0.97 16.98
N ALA A 67 -17.21 1.32 17.48
CA ALA A 67 -18.32 0.38 17.62
C ALA A 67 -18.84 -0.18 16.27
N GLY A 68 -18.68 0.57 15.18
CA GLY A 68 -19.10 0.16 13.83
C GLY A 68 -18.01 -0.54 13.02
N MET A 69 -16.78 -0.66 13.57
CA MET A 69 -15.60 -1.03 12.79
C MET A 69 -15.70 -2.45 12.21
N VAL A 70 -16.23 -3.40 12.98
CA VAL A 70 -16.39 -4.80 12.54
C VAL A 70 -17.41 -4.91 11.40
N ALA A 71 -18.58 -4.29 11.55
CA ALA A 71 -19.62 -4.30 10.52
C ALA A 71 -19.17 -3.57 9.25
N ALA A 72 -18.52 -2.41 9.39
CA ALA A 72 -17.96 -1.66 8.28
C ALA A 72 -16.89 -2.46 7.54
N ARG A 73 -16.02 -3.18 8.26
CA ARG A 73 -14.99 -4.04 7.64
C ARG A 73 -15.62 -5.16 6.83
N ALA A 74 -16.61 -5.84 7.40
CA ALA A 74 -17.32 -6.92 6.70
C ALA A 74 -18.03 -6.39 5.43
N ALA A 75 -18.71 -5.25 5.53
CA ALA A 75 -19.35 -4.60 4.39
C ALA A 75 -18.34 -4.15 3.32
N PHE A 76 -17.19 -3.61 3.74
CA PHE A 76 -16.13 -3.16 2.85
C PHE A 76 -15.56 -4.33 2.03
N PHE A 77 -15.25 -5.46 2.67
CA PHE A 77 -14.70 -6.64 2.01
C PHE A 77 -15.75 -7.62 1.45
N SER A 78 -17.04 -7.25 1.49
CA SER A 78 -18.12 -7.99 0.81
C SER A 78 -17.98 -7.93 -0.71
N LYS A 79 -17.29 -6.90 -1.23
CA LYS A 79 -16.92 -6.72 -2.64
C LYS A 79 -15.41 -6.60 -2.78
N GLY A 80 -14.90 -6.86 -3.98
CA GLY A 80 -13.48 -6.68 -4.29
C GLY A 80 -13.03 -5.24 -4.06
N GLN A 81 -11.87 -5.06 -3.42
CA GLN A 81 -11.29 -3.75 -3.13
C GLN A 81 -9.95 -3.57 -3.87
N PRO A 82 -9.60 -2.34 -4.25
CA PRO A 82 -8.28 -2.07 -4.83
C PRO A 82 -7.18 -2.37 -3.80
N CYS A 83 -6.27 -3.27 -4.15
CA CYS A 83 -5.12 -3.61 -3.31
C CYS A 83 -4.01 -2.54 -3.41
N LEU A 84 -2.93 -2.72 -2.64
CA LEU A 84 -1.79 -1.80 -2.61
C LEU A 84 -1.07 -1.65 -3.96
N ARG A 85 -1.25 -2.56 -4.93
CA ARG A 85 -0.77 -2.36 -6.31
C ARG A 85 -1.38 -1.12 -6.98
N SER A 86 -2.56 -0.69 -6.52
CA SER A 86 -3.24 0.51 -7.01
C SER A 86 -2.93 1.77 -6.18
N SER A 87 -2.17 1.64 -5.09
CA SER A 87 -1.86 2.74 -4.18
C SER A 87 -1.12 3.86 -4.90
N PRO A 88 -1.52 5.14 -4.70
CA PRO A 88 -0.75 6.27 -5.22
C PRO A 88 0.72 6.26 -4.78
N LEU A 89 1.04 5.66 -3.62
CA LEU A 89 2.42 5.57 -3.12
C LEU A 89 3.34 4.83 -4.09
N ALA A 90 2.92 3.67 -4.57
CA ALA A 90 3.68 2.90 -5.55
C ALA A 90 3.53 3.42 -6.99
N LYS A 91 2.45 4.14 -7.28
CA LYS A 91 2.18 4.67 -8.62
C LYS A 91 2.88 5.99 -8.94
N ALA A 92 3.14 6.83 -7.93
CA ALA A 92 3.53 8.21 -8.15
C ALA A 92 4.54 8.77 -7.14
N TYR A 93 4.74 8.12 -5.99
CA TYR A 93 5.62 8.64 -4.92
C TYR A 93 6.89 7.80 -4.70
N GLY A 94 7.16 6.79 -5.54
CA GLY A 94 8.40 6.03 -5.45
C GLY A 94 8.46 5.06 -4.25
N TRP A 95 7.34 4.51 -3.80
CA TRP A 95 7.33 3.57 -2.68
C TRP A 95 6.93 2.16 -3.11
N GLY A 96 7.82 1.19 -2.91
CA GLY A 96 7.48 -0.23 -2.98
C GLY A 96 6.81 -0.73 -1.69
N PHE A 97 6.12 -1.87 -1.80
CA PHE A 97 5.53 -2.56 -0.65
C PHE A 97 6.11 -3.95 -0.54
N HIS A 98 6.71 -4.25 0.61
CA HIS A 98 7.17 -5.59 0.93
C HIS A 98 6.20 -6.27 1.88
N PHE A 99 5.82 -7.51 1.59
CA PHE A 99 4.96 -8.35 2.41
C PHE A 99 5.78 -9.50 2.96
N ASP A 100 5.78 -9.65 4.28
CA ASP A 100 6.38 -10.83 4.92
C ASP A 100 5.49 -12.08 4.74
N GLU A 101 5.93 -13.21 5.31
CA GLU A 101 5.20 -14.48 5.23
C GLU A 101 3.83 -14.44 5.92
N GLU A 102 3.65 -13.55 6.89
CA GLU A 102 2.39 -13.31 7.61
C GLU A 102 1.48 -12.31 6.87
N GLY A 103 1.96 -11.75 5.75
CA GLY A 103 1.26 -10.77 4.92
C GLY A 103 1.22 -9.35 5.49
N ARG A 104 2.10 -9.06 6.46
CA ARG A 104 2.30 -7.72 7.03
C ARG A 104 3.19 -6.91 6.09
N VAL A 105 2.87 -5.63 5.95
CA VAL A 105 3.46 -4.76 4.94
C VAL A 105 4.46 -3.78 5.53
N ALA A 106 5.56 -3.56 4.80
CA ALA A 106 6.52 -2.47 5.03
C ALA A 106 6.66 -1.61 3.76
N LEU A 107 6.85 -0.30 3.96
CA LEU A 107 7.23 0.61 2.89
C LEU A 107 8.72 0.51 2.60
N VAL A 108 9.07 0.50 1.32
CA VAL A 108 10.46 0.49 0.85
C VAL A 108 10.63 1.59 -0.17
N ALA A 109 11.48 2.59 0.14
CA ALA A 109 11.75 3.69 -0.78
C ALA A 109 12.46 3.15 -2.03
N SER A 110 11.99 3.52 -3.23
CA SER A 110 12.74 3.30 -4.46
C SER A 110 14.10 3.99 -4.38
N GLY A 111 15.08 3.47 -5.13
CA GLY A 111 16.45 3.97 -5.09
C GLY A 111 17.24 3.62 -3.83
N SER A 112 16.64 2.94 -2.84
CA SER A 112 17.38 2.44 -1.67
C SER A 112 18.05 1.08 -1.94
N PRO A 113 19.17 0.74 -1.25
CA PRO A 113 19.79 -0.58 -1.37
C PRO A 113 18.83 -1.72 -1.03
N ARG A 114 17.96 -1.52 -0.03
CA ARG A 114 16.92 -2.48 0.35
C ARG A 114 15.93 -2.73 -0.78
N TYR A 115 15.55 -1.70 -1.54
CA TYR A 115 14.67 -1.86 -2.69
C TYR A 115 15.31 -2.77 -3.74
N GLY A 116 16.60 -2.54 -4.06
CA GLY A 116 17.34 -3.37 -5.01
C GLY A 116 17.43 -4.83 -4.55
N ALA A 117 17.74 -5.06 -3.27
CA ALA A 117 17.80 -6.41 -2.69
C ALA A 117 16.45 -7.14 -2.82
N LEU A 118 15.35 -6.50 -2.43
CA LEU A 118 14.01 -7.10 -2.49
C LEU A 118 13.50 -7.29 -3.93
N ALA A 119 13.89 -6.41 -4.85
CA ALA A 119 13.59 -6.57 -6.27
C ALA A 119 14.38 -7.70 -6.94
N ALA A 120 15.55 -8.05 -6.41
CA ALA A 120 16.38 -9.15 -6.89
C ALA A 120 16.11 -10.48 -6.18
N ASP A 121 15.33 -10.48 -5.10
CA ASP A 121 15.03 -11.67 -4.31
C ASP A 121 14.05 -12.59 -5.04
N GLU A 122 14.52 -13.76 -5.46
CA GLU A 122 13.73 -14.77 -6.16
C GLU A 122 12.79 -15.55 -5.25
N SER A 123 12.98 -15.48 -3.92
CA SER A 123 12.07 -16.10 -2.96
C SER A 123 10.75 -15.32 -2.81
N LEU A 124 10.72 -14.06 -3.26
CA LEU A 124 9.56 -13.20 -3.17
C LEU A 124 8.75 -13.21 -4.46
N ALA A 125 7.42 -13.26 -4.34
CA ALA A 125 6.53 -13.00 -5.44
C ALA A 125 6.67 -11.55 -5.91
N ARG A 126 7.30 -11.36 -7.07
CA ARG A 126 7.52 -10.03 -7.65
C ARG A 126 6.28 -9.54 -8.38
N LEU A 127 5.73 -8.45 -7.90
CA LEU A 127 4.57 -7.78 -8.43
C LEU A 127 4.97 -6.36 -8.82
N ARG A 128 4.25 -5.79 -9.79
CA ARG A 128 4.42 -4.38 -10.15
C ARG A 128 3.15 -3.59 -9.89
N ALA A 129 3.30 -2.38 -9.37
CA ALA A 129 2.18 -1.46 -9.21
C ALA A 129 1.55 -1.13 -10.57
N MET A 130 0.26 -0.80 -10.54
CA MET A 130 -0.51 -0.46 -11.73
C MET A 130 -0.01 0.87 -12.31
N ARG A 131 -0.04 1.01 -13.63
CA ARG A 131 0.35 2.28 -14.29
C ARG A 131 -0.46 3.47 -13.79
N ARG A 132 0.18 4.64 -13.71
CA ARG A 132 -0.47 5.90 -13.32
C ARG A 132 -1.48 6.33 -14.37
N SER A 133 -1.08 6.29 -15.65
CA SER A 133 -1.99 6.50 -16.78
C SER A 133 -2.75 5.22 -17.11
N ARG A 134 -4.08 5.32 -17.25
CA ARG A 134 -4.85 4.32 -17.99
C ARG A 134 -4.61 4.69 -19.45
N GLY A 135 -3.86 3.88 -20.18
CA GLY A 135 -3.65 4.09 -21.62
C GLY A 135 -4.99 4.39 -22.28
N ARG A 136 -5.04 5.55 -22.95
CA ARG A 136 -6.24 6.07 -23.59
C ARG A 136 -6.54 5.30 -24.86
#